data_AF-A0A087S184-F1
#
_entry.id   AF-A0A087S184-F1
#
_cell.length_a   1.000
_cell.length_b   1.000
_cell.length_c   1.000
_cell.angle_alpha   90.00
_cell.angle_beta   90.00
_cell.angle_gamma   90.00
#
_symmetry.space_group_name_H-M   'P 1'
#
loop_
_entity.id
_entity.type
_entity.pdbx_description
1 polymer ?
#
loop_
_entity_poly.entity_id
_entity_poly.type
_entity_poly.pdbx_seq_one_letter_code
_entity_poly.pdbx_strand_id
1 'polypeptide(L)'
;MVESFVEMFNQLKTIHCMCPKCDNIMRASDLKLISKDKTDKTWLDTLDSKTKTIENKEDKFAEEESKIREESRKKGREQVPKLINQSLNKNFLKLKYDPYDVKAILHPIDFVAFDGMNEGQVNNVTLLSNKTENPHLQSIHGEIAKAIKNKAYDWKVLHVAEDGEVTYK
;
A
#
# COMPACT_ATOMS: atom_id res chain seq x y z
N MET A 1 -32.73 50.37 29.81
CA MET A 1 -33.41 49.89 28.58
C MET A 1 -33.06 48.43 28.46
N VAL A 2 -34.06 47.55 28.46
CA VAL A 2 -33.85 46.11 28.32
C VAL A 2 -33.54 45.87 26.85
N GLU A 3 -32.25 45.80 26.49
CA GLU A 3 -31.85 45.21 25.21
C GLU A 3 -32.45 43.80 25.19
N SER A 4 -33.11 43.46 24.09
CA SER A 4 -33.79 42.18 23.98
C SER A 4 -32.78 41.05 24.23
N PHE A 5 -33.22 39.96 24.85
CA PHE A 5 -32.35 38.78 25.09
C PHE A 5 -31.64 38.31 23.80
N VAL A 6 -32.29 38.51 22.66
CA VAL A 6 -31.76 38.23 21.31
C VAL A 6 -30.58 39.15 20.95
N GLU A 7 -30.66 40.45 21.24
CA GLU A 7 -29.57 41.41 21.00
C GLU A 7 -28.35 41.11 21.87
N MET A 8 -28.57 40.83 23.16
CA MET A 8 -27.50 40.40 24.07
C MET A 8 -26.82 39.13 23.55
N PHE A 9 -27.60 38.13 23.11
CA PHE A 9 -27.04 36.88 22.60
C PHE A 9 -26.23 37.09 21.32
N ASN A 10 -26.67 37.98 20.43
CA ASN A 10 -25.92 38.32 19.22
C ASN A 10 -24.58 39.02 19.54
N GLN A 11 -24.51 39.85 20.59
CA GLN A 11 -23.23 40.41 21.08
C GLN A 11 -22.32 39.32 21.66
N LEU A 12 -22.85 38.31 22.35
CA LEU A 12 -22.05 37.21 22.90
C LEU A 12 -21.43 36.30 21.80
N LYS A 13 -21.92 36.35 20.56
CA LYS A 13 -21.33 35.65 19.40
C LYS A 13 -20.07 36.33 18.85
N THR A 14 -19.77 37.57 19.24
CA THR A 14 -18.55 38.28 18.81
C THR A 14 -17.45 38.25 19.87
N ILE A 15 -17.80 37.98 21.13
CA ILE A 15 -16.84 37.89 22.24
C ILE A 15 -16.17 36.52 22.24
N HIS A 16 -14.84 36.54 22.12
CA HIS A 16 -13.98 35.36 22.18
C HIS A 16 -13.45 35.20 23.62
N CYS A 17 -13.57 33.99 24.13
CA CYS A 17 -13.10 33.55 25.43
C CYS A 17 -12.02 32.48 25.23
N MET A 18 -11.04 32.42 26.13
CA MET A 18 -10.03 31.37 26.12
C MET A 18 -10.27 30.46 27.33
N CYS A 19 -10.31 29.15 27.12
CA CYS A 19 -10.45 28.21 28.22
C CYS A 19 -9.12 28.10 28.99
N PRO A 20 -9.07 28.43 30.30
CA PRO A 20 -7.83 28.41 31.07
C PRO A 20 -7.27 27.00 31.36
N LYS A 21 -7.96 25.95 30.90
CA LYS A 21 -7.56 24.54 31.12
C LYS A 21 -7.04 23.86 29.85
N CYS A 22 -7.44 24.31 28.66
CA CYS A 22 -7.07 23.67 27.39
C CYS A 22 -6.66 24.66 26.30
N ASP A 23 -6.51 25.95 26.62
CA ASP A 23 -6.13 27.06 25.71
C ASP A 23 -6.98 27.17 24.43
N ASN A 24 -8.12 26.49 24.37
CA ASN A 24 -9.06 26.58 23.26
C ASN A 24 -9.79 27.93 23.29
N ILE A 25 -9.75 28.63 22.16
CA ILE A 25 -10.52 29.83 21.91
C ILE A 25 -11.96 29.41 21.56
N MET A 26 -12.93 29.88 22.34
CA MET A 26 -14.36 29.60 22.17
C MET A 26 -15.14 30.92 22.26
N ARG A 27 -16.37 31.01 21.74
CA ARG A 27 -17.20 32.21 21.94
C ARG A 27 -17.95 32.13 23.27
N ALA A 28 -18.30 33.27 23.83
CA ALA A 28 -19.17 33.32 25.02
C ALA A 28 -20.54 32.64 24.75
N SER A 29 -21.01 32.63 23.50
CA SER A 29 -22.21 31.90 23.05
C SER A 29 -22.04 30.38 22.95
N ASP A 30 -20.81 29.86 22.85
CA ASP A 30 -20.54 28.42 22.72
C ASP A 30 -20.56 27.73 24.10
N LEU A 31 -20.47 28.51 25.18
CA LEU A 31 -20.91 28.09 26.51
C LEU A 31 -22.40 27.76 26.39
N LYS A 32 -22.83 26.56 26.80
CA LYS A 32 -24.20 26.04 26.63
C LYS A 32 -25.29 26.94 27.25
N LEU A 33 -25.56 28.06 26.60
CA LEU A 33 -26.62 29.01 26.88
C LEU A 33 -27.76 28.62 25.96
N ILE A 34 -28.76 27.95 26.53
CA ILE A 34 -29.89 27.42 25.77
C ILE A 34 -30.89 28.57 25.56
N SER A 35 -30.93 29.10 24.33
CA SER A 35 -32.02 29.96 23.87
C SER A 35 -33.17 29.10 23.36
N LYS A 36 -34.42 29.44 23.72
CA LYS A 36 -35.62 28.82 23.13
C LYS A 36 -35.87 29.31 21.70
N ASP A 37 -35.38 30.50 21.37
CA ASP A 37 -35.60 31.13 20.07
C ASP A 37 -34.46 30.82 19.10
N LYS A 38 -34.84 30.62 17.84
CA LYS A 38 -33.91 30.31 16.75
C LYS A 38 -33.03 31.52 16.46
N THR A 39 -31.74 31.41 16.74
CA THR A 39 -30.80 32.51 16.51
C THR A 39 -30.37 32.59 15.05
N ASP A 40 -30.06 33.78 14.57
CA ASP A 40 -29.57 33.99 13.21
C ASP A 40 -28.22 33.30 12.97
N LYS A 41 -28.03 32.80 11.74
CA LYS A 41 -26.77 32.18 11.32
C LYS A 41 -25.67 33.23 11.25
N THR A 42 -24.53 32.91 11.83
CA THR A 42 -23.31 33.71 11.72
C THR A 42 -22.43 33.29 10.55
N TRP A 43 -21.45 34.13 10.21
CA TRP A 43 -20.43 33.81 9.22
C TRP A 43 -19.64 32.54 9.60
N LEU A 44 -19.40 32.31 10.90
CA LEU A 44 -18.69 31.13 11.40
C LEU A 44 -19.52 29.85 11.23
N ASP A 45 -20.83 29.90 11.54
CA ASP A 45 -21.73 28.76 11.30
C ASP A 45 -21.76 28.38 9.81
N THR A 46 -21.63 29.38 8.93
CA THR A 46 -21.53 29.17 7.49
C THR A 46 -20.19 28.54 7.13
N LEU A 47 -19.08 29.01 7.71
CA LEU A 47 -17.74 28.46 7.50
C LEU A 47 -17.65 27.01 7.98
N ASP A 48 -18.09 26.71 9.20
CA ASP A 48 -18.11 25.35 9.77
C ASP A 48 -18.92 24.39 8.90
N SER A 49 -20.09 24.83 8.40
CA SER A 49 -20.90 24.02 7.49
C SER A 49 -20.18 23.71 6.17
N LYS A 50 -19.40 24.66 5.65
CA LYS A 50 -18.59 24.48 4.43
C LYS A 50 -17.40 23.57 4.71
N THR A 51 -16.67 23.77 5.80
CA THR A 51 -15.55 22.92 6.22
C THR A 51 -16.00 21.47 6.36
N LYS A 52 -17.09 21.22 7.09
CA LYS A 52 -17.67 19.89 7.22
C LYS A 52 -18.09 19.28 5.88
N THR A 53 -18.55 20.09 4.93
CA THR A 53 -18.88 19.62 3.59
C THR A 53 -17.63 19.20 2.81
N ILE A 54 -16.52 19.90 3.00
CA ILE A 54 -15.23 19.57 2.39
C ILE A 54 -14.68 18.27 3.01
N GLU A 55 -14.62 18.18 4.34
CA GLU A 55 -14.18 16.97 5.05
C GLU A 55 -14.97 15.72 4.58
N ASN A 56 -16.30 15.82 4.53
CA ASN A 56 -17.13 14.72 4.03
C ASN A 56 -16.85 14.33 2.57
N LYS A 57 -16.37 15.26 1.73
CA LYS A 57 -15.99 14.97 0.35
C LYS A 57 -14.60 14.34 0.29
N GLU A 58 -13.67 14.79 1.11
CA GLU A 58 -12.33 14.22 1.24
C GLU A 58 -12.41 12.76 1.70
N ASP A 59 -13.21 12.46 2.73
CA ASP A 59 -13.43 11.10 3.22
C ASP A 59 -14.01 10.18 2.13
N LYS A 60 -15.02 10.66 1.40
CA LYS A 60 -15.61 9.91 0.28
C LYS A 60 -14.59 9.66 -0.84
N PHE A 61 -13.80 10.66 -1.17
CA PHE A 61 -12.77 10.53 -2.19
C PHE A 61 -11.70 9.52 -1.77
N ALA A 62 -11.24 9.56 -0.51
CA ALA A 62 -10.28 8.60 0.01
C ALA A 62 -10.84 7.16 -0.01
N GLU A 63 -12.12 6.99 0.30
CA GLU A 63 -12.80 5.69 0.22
C GLU A 63 -12.86 5.17 -1.22
N GLU A 64 -13.26 6.01 -2.18
CA GLU A 64 -13.31 5.66 -3.61
C GLU A 64 -11.91 5.37 -4.17
N GLU A 65 -10.91 6.17 -3.83
CA GLU A 65 -9.54 5.96 -4.24
C GLU A 65 -9.01 4.62 -3.72
N SER A 66 -9.26 4.31 -2.45
CA SER A 66 -8.87 3.03 -1.86
C SER A 66 -9.50 1.84 -2.60
N LYS A 67 -10.79 1.94 -2.96
CA LYS A 67 -11.49 0.92 -3.77
C LYS A 67 -10.86 0.77 -5.15
N ILE A 68 -10.62 1.87 -5.86
CA ILE A 68 -10.00 1.83 -7.21
C ILE A 68 -8.60 1.22 -7.15
N ARG A 69 -7.81 1.54 -6.12
CA ARG A 69 -6.48 0.96 -5.91
C ARG A 69 -6.54 -0.54 -5.66
N GLU A 70 -7.48 -1.01 -4.82
CA GLU A 70 -7.67 -2.45 -4.56
C GLU A 70 -8.13 -3.19 -5.83
N GLU A 71 -9.10 -2.63 -6.56
CA GLU A 71 -9.57 -3.21 -7.82
C GLU A 71 -8.44 -3.30 -8.86
N SER A 72 -7.63 -2.25 -8.98
CA SER A 72 -6.46 -2.23 -9.86
C SER A 72 -5.43 -3.29 -9.45
N ARG A 73 -5.17 -3.45 -8.15
CA ARG A 73 -4.30 -4.50 -7.62
C ARG A 73 -4.84 -5.89 -7.95
N LYS A 74 -6.14 -6.13 -7.77
CA LYS A 74 -6.79 -7.39 -8.10
C LYS A 74 -6.71 -7.70 -9.60
N LYS A 75 -7.02 -6.74 -10.46
CA LYS A 75 -6.90 -6.87 -11.93
C LYS A 75 -5.46 -7.19 -12.34
N GLY A 76 -4.48 -6.54 -11.73
CA GLY A 76 -3.07 -6.85 -11.95
C GLY A 76 -2.73 -8.29 -11.60
N ARG A 77 -3.16 -8.76 -10.42
CA ARG A 77 -2.96 -10.15 -9.98
C ARG A 77 -3.61 -11.18 -10.90
N GLU A 78 -4.79 -10.89 -11.45
CA GLU A 78 -5.48 -11.77 -12.40
C GLU A 78 -4.77 -11.84 -13.77
N GLN A 79 -4.01 -10.81 -14.15
CA GLN A 79 -3.28 -10.77 -15.42
C GLN A 79 -1.92 -11.47 -15.34
N VAL A 80 -1.29 -11.52 -14.17
CA VAL A 80 0.03 -12.14 -13.98
C VAL A 80 0.09 -13.58 -14.50
N PRO A 81 -0.84 -14.49 -14.15
CA PRO A 81 -0.84 -15.84 -14.70
C PRO A 81 -0.92 -15.87 -16.23
N LYS A 82 -1.69 -14.96 -16.85
CA LYS A 82 -1.83 -14.89 -18.30
C LYS A 82 -0.52 -14.47 -18.96
N LEU A 83 0.13 -13.43 -18.42
CA LEU A 83 1.41 -12.93 -18.92
C LEU A 83 2.53 -13.95 -18.75
N ILE A 84 2.60 -14.59 -17.59
CA ILE A 84 3.58 -15.64 -17.32
C ILE A 84 3.33 -16.83 -18.25
N ASN A 85 2.09 -17.26 -18.43
CA ASN A 85 1.78 -18.36 -19.34
C ASN A 85 2.04 -18.05 -20.82
N GLN A 86 1.96 -16.77 -21.22
CA GLN A 86 2.29 -16.33 -22.58
C GLN A 86 3.80 -16.20 -22.81
N SER A 87 4.55 -15.78 -21.78
CA SER A 87 6.00 -15.55 -21.88
C SER A 87 6.83 -16.79 -21.61
N LEU A 88 6.35 -17.72 -20.78
CA LEU A 88 7.00 -19.00 -20.55
C LEU A 88 6.89 -19.92 -21.75
N ASN A 89 7.98 -20.62 -22.06
CA ASN A 89 7.96 -21.69 -23.05
C ASN A 89 6.92 -22.75 -22.65
N LYS A 90 6.20 -23.30 -23.64
CA LYS A 90 5.23 -24.40 -23.47
C LYS A 90 5.77 -25.58 -22.67
N ASN A 91 7.09 -25.79 -22.68
CA ASN A 91 7.74 -26.84 -21.89
C ASN A 91 7.68 -26.56 -20.38
N PHE A 92 7.82 -25.30 -19.94
CA PHE A 92 7.72 -24.94 -18.52
C PHE A 92 6.28 -25.01 -18.01
N LEU A 93 5.29 -24.71 -18.86
CA LEU A 93 3.87 -24.88 -18.51
C LEU A 93 3.50 -26.30 -18.11
N LYS A 94 4.21 -27.31 -18.62
CA LYS A 94 3.98 -28.71 -18.26
C LYS A 94 4.41 -29.05 -16.82
N LEU A 95 5.27 -28.23 -16.21
CA LEU A 95 5.80 -28.45 -14.86
C LEU A 95 4.82 -28.02 -13.76
N LYS A 96 3.72 -27.32 -14.11
CA LYS A 96 2.62 -26.95 -13.20
C LYS A 96 3.01 -26.14 -11.96
N TYR A 97 4.09 -25.37 -12.01
CA TYR A 97 4.42 -24.41 -10.94
C TYR A 97 3.40 -23.27 -10.88
N ASP A 98 3.17 -22.72 -9.68
CA ASP A 98 2.45 -21.45 -9.52
C ASP A 98 3.26 -20.33 -10.23
N PRO A 99 2.64 -19.54 -11.12
CA PRO A 99 3.28 -18.37 -11.72
C PRO A 99 3.95 -17.43 -10.71
N TYR A 100 3.41 -17.28 -9.50
CA TYR A 100 3.98 -16.42 -8.46
C TYR A 100 5.26 -16.99 -7.83
N ASP A 101 5.45 -18.30 -7.93
CA ASP A 101 6.62 -19.03 -7.40
C ASP A 101 7.83 -18.94 -8.33
N VAL A 102 7.62 -18.52 -9.58
CA VAL A 102 8.67 -18.44 -10.61
C VAL A 102 9.25 -17.02 -10.68
N LYS A 103 10.56 -16.89 -10.50
CA LYS A 103 11.31 -15.62 -10.61
C LYS A 103 12.30 -15.67 -11.77
N ALA A 104 12.35 -14.61 -12.57
CA ALA A 104 13.34 -14.49 -13.64
C ALA A 104 14.71 -14.07 -13.06
N ILE A 105 15.76 -14.81 -13.40
CA ILE A 105 17.17 -14.45 -13.14
C ILE A 105 17.92 -14.15 -14.45
N LEU A 106 17.34 -14.56 -15.60
CA LEU A 106 17.82 -14.31 -16.96
C LEU A 106 19.05 -15.13 -17.36
N HIS A 107 20.23 -14.80 -16.85
CA HIS A 107 21.48 -15.44 -17.28
C HIS A 107 22.34 -15.84 -16.07
N PRO A 108 22.94 -17.05 -16.05
CA PRO A 108 22.92 -18.12 -17.06
C PRO A 108 21.68 -19.03 -17.02
N ILE A 109 20.79 -18.83 -16.05
CA ILE A 109 19.53 -19.57 -15.88
C ILE A 109 18.38 -18.58 -16.01
N ASP A 110 17.40 -18.93 -16.84
CA ASP A 110 16.28 -18.03 -17.17
C ASP A 110 15.40 -17.78 -15.93
N PHE A 111 15.03 -18.84 -15.20
CA PHE A 111 14.11 -18.76 -14.07
C PHE A 111 14.51 -19.64 -12.89
N VAL A 112 14.02 -19.28 -11.71
CA VAL A 112 14.04 -20.09 -10.49
C VAL A 112 12.62 -20.23 -9.96
N ALA A 113 12.18 -21.47 -9.76
CA ALA A 113 10.89 -21.79 -9.16
C ALA A 113 11.09 -22.15 -7.69
N PHE A 114 10.41 -21.43 -6.80
CA PHE A 114 10.35 -21.68 -5.36
C PHE A 114 9.01 -22.35 -5.04
N ASP A 115 8.91 -23.66 -5.29
CA ASP A 115 7.65 -24.39 -5.23
C ASP A 115 7.00 -24.34 -3.83
N GLY A 116 5.78 -23.78 -3.75
CA GLY A 116 5.03 -23.58 -2.50
C GLY A 116 5.29 -22.22 -1.83
N MET A 117 6.10 -21.34 -2.41
CA MET A 117 6.39 -20.01 -1.85
C MET A 117 5.12 -19.18 -1.66
N ASN A 118 4.21 -19.18 -2.63
CA ASN A 118 2.93 -18.46 -2.55
C ASN A 118 1.99 -19.03 -1.47
N GLU A 119 2.17 -20.30 -1.09
CA GLU A 119 1.43 -20.97 -0.01
C GLU A 119 2.08 -20.75 1.37
N GLY A 120 3.25 -20.11 1.42
CA GLY A 120 3.98 -19.78 2.64
C GLY A 120 5.05 -20.80 3.06
N GLN A 121 5.24 -21.88 2.30
CA GLN A 121 6.27 -22.88 2.58
C GLN A 121 6.95 -23.35 1.29
N VAL A 122 8.25 -23.10 1.18
CA VAL A 122 9.06 -23.56 0.03
C VAL A 122 9.42 -25.03 0.21
N ASN A 123 8.89 -25.89 -0.66
CA ASN A 123 9.14 -27.34 -0.69
C ASN A 123 10.42 -27.67 -1.47
N ASN A 124 10.65 -26.98 -2.60
CA ASN A 124 11.83 -27.15 -3.42
C ASN A 124 12.22 -25.85 -4.14
N VAL A 125 13.49 -25.79 -4.56
CA VAL A 125 14.02 -24.73 -5.42
C VAL A 125 14.51 -25.37 -6.71
N THR A 126 13.90 -25.00 -7.83
CA THR A 126 14.20 -25.58 -9.14
C THR A 126 14.73 -24.52 -10.09
N LEU A 127 15.91 -24.76 -10.65
CA LEU A 127 16.47 -23.92 -11.72
C LEU A 127 15.88 -24.34 -13.07
N LEU A 128 15.38 -23.37 -13.83
CA LEU A 128 14.70 -23.58 -15.10
C LEU A 128 15.40 -22.78 -16.19
N SER A 129 15.84 -23.46 -17.24
CA SER A 129 16.34 -22.81 -18.45
C SER A 129 15.97 -23.60 -19.68
N ASN A 130 15.78 -22.89 -20.80
CA ASN A 130 15.49 -23.54 -22.06
C ASN A 130 16.71 -24.32 -22.54
N LYS A 131 16.44 -25.43 -23.24
CA LYS A 131 17.49 -26.10 -23.99
C LYS A 131 18.05 -25.13 -25.03
N THR A 132 19.36 -24.94 -24.99
CA THR A 132 20.10 -24.05 -25.89
C THR A 132 20.95 -24.88 -26.85
N GLU A 133 21.15 -24.39 -28.08
CA GLU A 133 22.11 -24.96 -29.04
C GLU A 133 23.50 -24.32 -28.89
N ASN A 134 23.63 -23.24 -28.10
CA ASN A 134 24.89 -22.57 -27.87
C ASN A 134 25.83 -23.47 -27.03
N PRO A 135 26.98 -23.92 -27.58
CA PRO A 135 27.87 -24.84 -26.89
C PRO A 135 28.45 -24.28 -25.59
N HIS A 136 28.73 -22.98 -25.53
CA HIS A 136 29.25 -22.33 -24.34
C HIS A 136 28.22 -22.35 -23.21
N LEU A 137 26.97 -21.99 -23.52
CA LEU A 137 25.89 -22.00 -22.54
C LEU A 137 25.53 -23.43 -22.10
N GLN A 138 25.58 -24.42 -22.99
CA GLN A 138 25.45 -25.84 -22.61
C GLN A 138 26.54 -26.28 -21.62
N SER A 139 27.78 -25.83 -21.83
CA SER A 139 28.89 -26.11 -20.90
C SER A 139 28.60 -25.52 -19.52
N ILE A 140 28.18 -24.26 -19.45
CA ILE A 140 27.82 -23.58 -18.19
C ILE A 140 26.65 -24.31 -17.50
N HIS A 141 25.59 -24.64 -18.23
CA HIS A 141 24.45 -25.40 -17.69
C HIS A 141 24.91 -26.76 -17.11
N GLY A 142 25.85 -27.42 -17.79
CA GLY A 142 26.46 -28.67 -17.31
C GLY A 142 27.26 -28.49 -16.01
N GLU A 143 28.01 -27.41 -15.87
CA GLU A 143 28.74 -27.08 -14.64
C GLU A 143 27.81 -26.78 -13.48
N ILE A 144 26.74 -26.00 -13.70
CA ILE A 144 25.71 -25.73 -12.69
C ILE A 144 25.04 -27.03 -12.24
N ALA A 145 24.68 -27.91 -13.19
CA ALA A 145 24.09 -29.21 -12.87
C ALA A 145 25.03 -30.08 -12.03
N LYS A 146 26.35 -30.05 -12.32
CA LYS A 146 27.37 -30.74 -11.50
C LYS A 146 27.46 -30.14 -10.10
N ALA A 147 27.45 -28.82 -9.97
CA ALA A 147 27.50 -28.15 -8.66
C ALA A 147 26.29 -28.55 -7.78
N ILE A 148 25.08 -28.57 -8.35
CA ILE A 148 23.86 -29.01 -7.66
C ILE A 148 23.97 -30.49 -7.27
N LYS A 149 24.38 -31.36 -8.20
CA LYS A 149 24.54 -32.81 -7.93
C LYS A 149 25.53 -33.08 -6.80
N ASN A 150 26.60 -32.31 -6.75
CA ASN A 150 27.64 -32.41 -5.72
C ASN A 150 27.30 -31.64 -4.44
N LYS A 151 26.13 -31.01 -4.35
CA LYS A 151 25.70 -30.12 -3.25
C LYS A 151 26.70 -28.99 -2.96
N ALA A 152 27.39 -28.51 -4.00
CA ALA A 152 28.36 -27.42 -3.92
C ALA A 152 27.64 -26.06 -4.07
N TYR A 153 26.74 -25.75 -3.13
CA TYR A 153 26.02 -24.49 -3.04
C TYR A 153 25.94 -24.04 -1.58
N ASP A 154 25.75 -22.74 -1.37
CA ASP A 154 25.77 -22.13 -0.05
C ASP A 154 24.65 -21.09 0.08
N TRP A 155 24.24 -20.80 1.33
CA TRP A 155 23.23 -19.80 1.65
C TRP A 155 23.87 -18.65 2.41
N LYS A 156 23.86 -17.46 1.82
CA LYS A 156 24.44 -16.24 2.42
C LYS A 156 23.42 -15.14 2.46
N VAL A 157 23.40 -14.39 3.57
CA VAL A 157 22.49 -13.26 3.75
C VAL A 157 23.31 -11.98 3.80
N LEU A 158 23.03 -11.08 2.86
CA LEU A 158 23.59 -9.73 2.81
C LEU A 158 22.53 -8.77 3.34
N HIS A 159 22.87 -7.98 4.35
CA HIS A 159 22.03 -6.89 4.81
C HIS A 159 22.63 -5.58 4.32
N VAL A 160 21.85 -4.85 3.53
CA VAL A 160 22.20 -3.53 3.01
C VAL A 160 21.34 -2.51 3.76
N ALA A 161 21.97 -1.67 4.57
CA ALA A 161 21.30 -0.60 5.31
C ALA A 161 20.89 0.55 4.38
N GLU A 162 20.02 1.44 4.85
CA GLU A 162 19.50 2.58 4.05
C GLU A 162 20.60 3.55 3.62
N ASP A 163 21.70 3.61 4.36
CA ASP A 163 22.91 4.39 4.04
C ASP A 163 23.87 3.66 3.08
N GLY A 164 23.53 2.43 2.68
CA GLY A 164 24.33 1.59 1.80
C GLY A 164 25.40 0.77 2.52
N GLU A 165 25.46 0.78 3.86
CA GLU A 165 26.37 -0.09 4.60
C GLU A 165 25.97 -1.56 4.40
N VAL A 166 26.94 -2.40 4.02
CA VAL A 166 26.72 -3.83 3.77
C VAL A 166 27.30 -4.64 4.92
N THR A 167 26.45 -5.32 5.66
CA THR A 167 26.85 -6.27 6.70
C THR A 167 26.63 -7.71 6.25
N TYR A 168 27.66 -8.53 6.44
CA TYR A 168 27.60 -9.97 6.20
C TYR A 168 27.16 -10.67 7.48
N LYS A 169 26.12 -11.50 7.41
CA LYS A 169 25.72 -12.40 8.48
C LYS A 169 25.88 -13.85 8.06
#